data_AF-A0A0A9H2L1-F1
#
_entry.id   AF-A0A0A9H2L1-F1
#
_cell.length_a   1.000
_cell.length_b   1.000
_cell.length_c   1.000
_cell.angle_alpha   90.00
_cell.angle_beta   90.00
_cell.angle_gamma   90.00
#
_symmetry.space_group_name_H-M   'P 1'
#
loop_
_entity.id
_entity.type
_entity.pdbx_description
1 polymer ?
#
loop_
_entity_poly.entity_id
_entity_poly.type
_entity_poly.pdbx_seq_one_letter_code
_entity_poly.pdbx_strand_id
1 'polypeptide(L)'
;MVEELMMDTIKADRSMVPDTGVDPEWEYMISSIFIDTAKGQARYGTRSMAALAAKLDGEVTFYERYLESNLWKENLVQFQIES
;
A
#
# COMPACT_ATOMS: atom_id res chain seq x y z
N MET A 1 -7.76 -7.04 -9.51
CA MET A 1 -8.26 -5.71 -9.07
C MET A 1 -7.78 -5.30 -7.68
N VAL A 2 -8.19 -5.92 -6.56
CA VAL A 2 -7.68 -5.53 -5.22
C VAL A 2 -6.22 -5.89 -5.03
N GLU A 3 -5.82 -7.11 -5.37
CA GLU A 3 -4.42 -7.57 -5.25
C GLU A 3 -3.46 -6.72 -6.11
N GLU A 4 -3.82 -6.46 -7.38
CA GLU A 4 -3.06 -5.61 -8.29
C GLU A 4 -2.88 -4.19 -7.75
N LEU A 5 -3.95 -3.58 -7.24
CA LEU A 5 -3.87 -2.28 -6.57
C LEU A 5 -2.93 -2.34 -5.38
N MET A 6 -3.03 -3.39 -4.56
CA MET A 6 -2.20 -3.62 -3.36
C MET A 6 -0.76 -4.07 -3.68
N MET A 7 -0.36 -4.06 -4.95
CA MET A 7 1.04 -4.22 -5.36
C MET A 7 1.49 -3.07 -6.27
N ASP A 8 0.71 -2.00 -6.33
CA ASP A 8 1.01 -0.84 -7.15
C ASP A 8 2.22 -0.08 -6.61
N THR A 9 3.30 -0.11 -7.40
CA THR A 9 4.57 0.59 -7.14
C THR A 9 4.84 1.67 -8.18
N ILE A 10 3.83 2.02 -9.00
CA ILE A 10 3.88 3.09 -9.99
C ILE A 10 4.19 4.39 -9.24
N LYS A 11 5.23 5.08 -9.72
CA LYS A 11 5.65 6.37 -9.19
C LYS A 11 4.91 7.48 -9.93
N ALA A 12 4.75 8.62 -9.27
CA ALA A 12 4.25 9.81 -9.92
C ALA A 12 5.18 10.22 -11.07
N ASP A 13 4.65 10.96 -12.06
CA ASP A 13 5.51 11.67 -12.98
C ASP A 13 6.45 12.59 -12.18
N ARG A 14 7.73 12.61 -12.53
CA ARG A 14 8.73 13.46 -11.89
C ARG A 14 8.35 14.93 -11.91
N SER A 15 7.66 15.40 -12.94
CA SER A 15 7.20 16.79 -13.01
C SER A 15 6.05 17.11 -12.06
N MET A 16 5.39 16.09 -11.50
CA MET A 16 4.25 16.20 -10.59
C MET A 16 4.64 15.98 -9.13
N VAL A 17 5.90 15.60 -8.86
CA VAL A 17 6.42 15.46 -7.50
C VAL A 17 6.51 16.86 -6.87
N PRO A 18 5.92 17.09 -5.68
CA PRO A 18 5.95 18.39 -5.04
C PRO A 18 7.34 18.71 -4.51
N ASP A 19 7.77 19.97 -4.59
CA ASP A 19 8.97 20.45 -3.90
C ASP A 19 8.64 20.68 -2.41
N THR A 20 8.97 19.70 -1.57
CA THR A 20 8.78 19.76 -0.11
C THR A 20 10.04 20.23 0.62
N GLY A 21 11.09 20.63 -0.10
CA GLY A 21 12.37 21.02 0.47
C GLY A 21 13.26 19.85 0.90
N VAL A 22 12.96 18.62 0.45
CA VAL A 22 13.86 17.46 0.59
C VAL A 22 14.47 17.10 -0.78
N ASP A 23 15.36 16.11 -0.80
CA ASP A 23 16.00 15.67 -2.04
C ASP A 23 14.95 15.20 -3.08
N PRO A 24 14.94 15.74 -4.32
CA PRO A 24 13.93 15.39 -5.32
C PRO A 24 13.92 13.92 -5.73
N GLU A 25 15.07 13.23 -5.69
CA GLU A 25 15.10 11.79 -5.92
C GLU A 25 14.44 11.03 -4.77
N TRP A 26 14.62 11.49 -3.53
CA TRP A 26 13.92 10.94 -2.38
C TRP A 26 12.40 11.10 -2.52
N GLU A 27 11.91 12.28 -2.89
CA GLU A 27 10.47 12.53 -3.11
C GLU A 27 9.90 11.64 -4.22
N TYR A 28 10.62 11.51 -5.33
CA TYR A 28 10.24 10.62 -6.43
C TYR A 28 10.21 9.15 -5.99
N MET A 29 11.21 8.69 -5.23
CA MET A 29 11.29 7.32 -4.75
C MET A 29 10.12 6.92 -3.84
N ILE A 30 9.57 7.87 -3.10
CA ILE A 30 8.44 7.65 -2.17
C ILE A 30 7.08 8.05 -2.74
N SER A 31 6.99 8.32 -4.05
CA SER A 31 5.77 8.86 -4.69
C SER A 31 4.71 7.83 -5.06
N SER A 32 4.95 6.53 -4.84
CA SER A 32 3.96 5.48 -5.09
C SER A 32 2.92 5.41 -3.98
N ILE A 33 1.68 5.00 -4.33
CA ILE A 33 0.59 4.80 -3.35
C ILE A 33 1.00 3.84 -2.23
N PHE A 34 1.76 2.79 -2.58
CA PHE A 34 2.42 1.91 -1.63
C PHE A 34 3.93 2.04 -1.81
N ILE A 35 4.59 2.61 -0.80
CA ILE A 35 6.02 2.90 -0.84
C ILE A 35 6.77 1.59 -0.64
N ASP A 36 7.65 1.25 -1.58
CA ASP A 36 8.59 0.15 -1.43
C ASP A 36 9.95 0.53 -2.03
N THR A 37 10.85 1.02 -1.18
CA THR A 37 12.18 1.48 -1.59
C THR A 37 13.24 1.09 -0.55
N ALA A 38 14.50 1.41 -0.85
CA ALA A 38 15.62 1.26 0.07
C ALA A 38 16.02 2.61 0.68
N LYS A 39 16.41 2.60 1.95
CA LYS A 39 17.12 3.70 2.61
C LYS A 39 18.42 3.15 3.20
N GLY A 40 19.52 3.30 2.47
CA GLY A 40 20.76 2.59 2.75
C GLY A 40 20.58 1.07 2.57
N GLN A 41 20.91 0.27 3.58
CA GLN A 41 20.74 -1.19 3.56
C GLN A 41 19.36 -1.66 4.06
N ALA A 42 18.52 -0.75 4.54
CA ALA A 42 17.21 -1.08 5.10
C ALA A 42 16.09 -0.83 4.08
N ARG A 43 15.07 -1.69 4.10
CA ARG A 43 13.80 -1.43 3.41
C ARG A 43 13.08 -0.27 4.07
N TYR A 44 12.52 0.63 3.28
CA TYR A 44 11.73 1.77 3.73
C TYR A 44 10.42 1.84 2.95
N GLY A 45 9.33 2.08 3.67
CA GLY A 45 8.02 2.30 3.06
C GLY A 45 6.87 1.63 3.80
N THR A 46 5.82 1.35 3.05
CA THR A 46 4.57 0.79 3.55
C THR A 46 4.78 -0.62 4.10
N ARG A 47 4.21 -0.90 5.28
CA ARG A 47 4.36 -2.18 5.98
C ARG A 47 3.06 -2.98 6.12
N SER A 48 1.91 -2.34 5.97
CA SER A 48 0.62 -3.00 5.91
C SER A 48 -0.34 -2.15 5.08
N MET A 49 -1.21 -2.82 4.35
CA MET A 49 -2.13 -2.27 3.36
C MET A 49 -3.40 -3.08 3.44
N ALA A 50 -4.55 -2.42 3.46
CA ALA A 50 -5.83 -3.10 3.57
C ALA A 50 -6.88 -2.50 2.62
N ALA A 51 -7.73 -3.38 2.08
CA ALA A 51 -8.95 -3.02 1.38
C ALA A 51 -10.16 -3.62 2.11
N LEU A 52 -11.22 -2.83 2.19
CA LEU A 52 -12.54 -3.25 2.62
C LEU A 52 -13.49 -3.12 1.43
N ALA A 53 -14.10 -4.22 1.04
CA ALA A 53 -15.20 -4.24 0.08
C ALA A 53 -16.47 -4.60 0.84
N ALA A 54 -17.43 -3.68 0.88
CA ALA A 54 -18.72 -3.87 1.54
C ALA A 54 -19.84 -3.91 0.50
N LYS A 55 -20.70 -4.92 0.60
CA LYS A 55 -21.92 -5.03 -0.20
C LYS A 55 -23.10 -4.45 0.58
N LEU A 56 -24.17 -4.09 -0.14
CA LEU A 56 -25.40 -3.55 0.45
C LEU A 56 -26.14 -4.56 1.33
N ASP A 57 -25.89 -5.86 1.14
CA ASP A 57 -26.46 -6.96 1.93
C ASP A 57 -25.72 -7.19 3.25
N GLY A 58 -24.70 -6.39 3.56
CA GLY A 58 -23.93 -6.50 4.81
C GLY A 58 -22.71 -7.42 4.73
N GLU A 59 -22.48 -8.10 3.60
CA GLU A 59 -21.25 -8.87 3.40
C GLU A 59 -20.05 -7.92 3.25
N VAL A 60 -19.01 -8.15 4.06
CA VAL A 60 -17.75 -7.43 3.97
C VAL A 60 -16.61 -8.40 3.70
N THR A 61 -15.77 -8.04 2.74
CA THR A 61 -14.48 -8.67 2.49
C THR A 61 -13.37 -7.71 2.92
N PHE A 62 -12.57 -8.12 3.89
CA PHE A 62 -11.33 -7.48 4.30
C PHE A 62 -10.16 -8.22 3.67
N TYR A 63 -9.38 -7.53 2.85
CA TYR A 63 -8.10 -8.02 2.36
C TYR A 63 -6.99 -7.19 2.99
N GLU A 64 -5.98 -7.85 3.54
CA GLU A 64 -4.78 -7.22 4.06
C GLU A 64 -3.54 -7.85 3.43
N ARG A 65 -2.55 -7.02 3.12
CA ARG A 65 -1.19 -7.41 2.81
C ARG A 65 -0.24 -6.70 3.77
N TYR A 66 0.59 -7.45 4.48
CA TYR A 66 1.45 -6.90 5.54
C TYR A 66 2.82 -7.57 5.58
N LEU A 67 3.81 -6.83 6.09
CA LEU A 67 5.20 -7.25 6.17
C LEU A 67 5.52 -7.79 7.56
N GLU A 68 5.78 -9.09 7.65
CA GLU A 68 6.22 -9.76 8.87
C GLU A 68 7.59 -10.39 8.62
N SER A 69 8.59 -10.06 9.44
CA SER A 69 9.95 -10.59 9.30
C SER A 69 10.54 -10.47 7.88
N ASN A 70 10.29 -9.33 7.22
CA ASN A 70 10.65 -9.03 5.82
C ASN A 70 10.00 -9.92 4.75
N LEU A 71 8.99 -10.71 5.11
CA LEU A 71 8.18 -11.49 4.19
C LEU A 71 6.80 -10.86 4.09
N TRP A 72 6.33 -10.69 2.85
CA TRP A 72 4.97 -10.28 2.60
C TRP A 72 4.02 -11.43 2.90
N LYS A 73 3.01 -11.13 3.72
CA LYS A 73 1.91 -12.02 4.05
C LYS A 73 0.61 -11.37 3.61
N GLU A 74 -0.39 -12.21 3.36
CA GLU A 74 -1.71 -11.79 2.95
C GLU A 74 -2.75 -12.46 3.84
N ASN A 75 -3.82 -11.74 4.09
CA ASN A 75 -4.97 -12.21 4.84
C ASN A 75 -6.26 -11.79 4.13
N LEU A 76 -7.21 -12.70 4.03
CA LEU A 76 -8.53 -12.44 3.47
C LEU A 76 -9.57 -12.92 4.49
N VAL A 77 -10.36 -11.99 5.00
CA VAL A 77 -11.40 -12.24 5.98
C VAL A 77 -12.73 -11.81 5.40
N GLN A 78 -13.72 -12.71 5.47
CA GLN A 78 -15.09 -12.41 5.08
C GLN A 78 -15.98 -12.49 6.30
N PHE A 79 -16.81 -11.49 6.50
CA PHE A 79 -17.74 -11.42 7.62
C PHE A 79 -19.03 -10.71 7.23
N GLN A 80 -20.07 -10.90 8.05
CA GLN A 80 -21.33 -10.20 7.94
C GLN A 80 -21.36 -9.10 9.00
N ILE A 81 -21.78 -7.89 8.61
CA ILE A 81 -22.07 -6.85 9.58
C ILE A 81 -23.39 -7.20 10.26
N GLU A 82 -23.39 -7.30 11.58
CA GLU A 82 -24.62 -7.41 12.37
C GLU A 82 -25.33 -6.05 12.40
N SER A 83 -26.64 -6.08 12.11
CA SER A 83 -27.55 -4.93 12.18
C SER A 83 -28.23 -4.83 13.53
#